data_AF-A0A673KH36-F1
#
_entry.id   AF-A0A673KH36-F1
#
_cell.length_a   1.000
_cell.length_b   1.000
_cell.length_c   1.000
_cell.angle_alpha   90.00
_cell.angle_beta   90.00
_cell.angle_gamma   90.00
#
_symmetry.space_group_name_H-M   'P 1'
#
loop_
_entity.id
_entity.type
_entity.pdbx_description
1 polymer ?
#
loop_
_entity_poly.entity_id
_entity_poly.type
_entity_poly.pdbx_seq_one_letter_code
_entity_poly.pdbx_strand_id
1 'polypeptide(L)'
;MPPPHVHHDRTTEHNEGSPTNPVRFLGQDYQKLLQKSLRRNELYTDELFPPNSSSIGTLNKEELVSPGKPFFTVDGMSRFDYEQGSKLGNCWFLASIGALTLKDKETSFMTKDIINQVIPAGQTFSNNYSGIFHFRFWRFGKWIDVVIDDLLPTNDDKLIFVGSKTSNEFWPALLEKAYAKVCGSYADLDGGFMSEALMDFTGGVHMEFVLNEAPAYLWDIMDRAAKSQTLMGCASYHGETREAVSSNGIVGGHAYTVTGVSKVMSEGNPVHLVRVLNPWGNTEWKGDWSDESALWNTVSKEDLKCREKLENGEFWMSMKDFTRNFESLDICCLCPDFLDRSSGCHWKSQLNFGQWIAGTTAGGSMDNMETFWKNPQFRVRIEELSEDCRPTHEEGAENILVSLMQNHEKRNRSSQNNFMIGFYVFKSGKFSAEFFNDKRPVEMKSFQNLREVMGFFWLEPGEYLIVLCTEKPGETASFILSIFSKHETHFE
;
A
#
# COMPACT_ATOMS: atom_id res chain seq x y z
N MET A 1 -16.44 -31.53 -19.82
CA MET A 1 -16.21 -31.65 -18.36
C MET A 1 -16.60 -30.32 -17.75
N PRO A 2 -17.39 -30.28 -16.66
CA PRO A 2 -17.60 -29.03 -15.94
C PRO A 2 -16.24 -28.54 -15.37
N PRO A 3 -16.04 -27.22 -15.19
CA PRO A 3 -14.81 -26.71 -14.58
C PRO A 3 -14.63 -27.25 -13.15
N PRO A 4 -13.40 -27.30 -12.63
CA PRO A 4 -13.15 -27.70 -11.24
C PRO A 4 -13.92 -26.78 -10.30
N HIS A 5 -14.64 -27.38 -9.36
CA HIS A 5 -15.39 -26.67 -8.33
C HIS A 5 -14.47 -25.68 -7.59
N VAL A 6 -14.85 -24.41 -7.58
CA VAL A 6 -14.33 -23.43 -6.63
C VAL A 6 -14.64 -23.99 -5.24
N HIS A 7 -13.60 -24.32 -4.49
CA HIS A 7 -13.75 -24.68 -3.08
C HIS A 7 -14.24 -23.45 -2.33
N HIS A 8 -15.54 -23.37 -2.09
CA HIS A 8 -16.04 -22.60 -0.95
C HIS A 8 -15.54 -23.31 0.29
N ASP A 9 -14.48 -22.78 0.90
CA ASP A 9 -14.00 -23.20 2.21
C ASP A 9 -15.08 -22.87 3.26
N ARG A 10 -16.08 -23.75 3.35
CA ARG A 10 -17.07 -23.79 4.42
C ARG A 10 -16.50 -24.56 5.60
N THR A 11 -15.48 -24.01 6.24
CA THR A 11 -15.10 -24.32 7.63
C THR A 11 -14.13 -23.25 8.15
N THR A 12 -14.63 -22.05 8.44
CA THR A 12 -13.93 -21.12 9.35
C THR A 12 -14.32 -21.47 10.78
N GLU A 13 -13.49 -22.30 11.42
CA GLU A 13 -13.37 -22.24 12.88
C GLU A 13 -12.94 -20.80 13.25
N HIS A 14 -13.91 -19.99 13.68
CA HIS A 14 -13.76 -18.71 14.37
C HIS A 14 -12.91 -17.60 13.72
N ASN A 15 -13.42 -16.91 12.68
CA ASN A 15 -13.05 -15.51 12.33
C ASN A 15 -11.53 -15.18 12.29
N GLU A 16 -10.65 -16.17 12.13
CA GLU A 16 -9.20 -16.03 12.28
C GLU A 16 -8.62 -15.34 11.03
N GLY A 17 -7.76 -14.35 11.24
CA GLY A 17 -7.29 -13.44 10.19
C GLY A 17 -8.18 -12.21 9.98
N SER A 18 -9.24 -12.04 10.76
CA SER A 18 -10.00 -10.79 10.81
C SER A 18 -9.24 -9.70 11.60
N PRO A 19 -9.61 -8.41 11.46
CA PRO A 19 -8.99 -7.34 12.23
C PRO A 19 -9.05 -7.57 13.75
N THR A 20 -10.12 -8.19 14.24
CA THR A 20 -10.36 -8.44 15.67
C THR A 20 -9.81 -9.77 16.18
N ASN A 21 -9.51 -10.72 15.29
CA ASN A 21 -8.88 -11.99 15.61
C ASN A 21 -7.74 -12.29 14.61
N PRO A 22 -6.63 -11.54 14.64
CA PRO A 22 -5.53 -11.71 13.70
C PRO A 22 -4.84 -13.07 13.90
N VAL A 23 -4.32 -13.64 12.82
CA VAL A 23 -3.51 -14.86 12.86
C VAL A 23 -2.24 -14.59 13.64
N ARG A 24 -1.88 -15.49 14.56
CA ARG A 24 -0.60 -15.41 15.30
C ARG A 24 0.56 -15.70 14.35
N PHE A 25 1.35 -14.67 14.02
CA PHE A 25 2.48 -14.85 13.12
C PHE A 25 3.50 -15.80 13.75
N LEU A 26 3.88 -16.85 13.01
CA LEU A 26 4.76 -17.94 13.46
C LEU A 26 4.30 -18.60 14.78
N GLY A 27 2.99 -18.57 15.07
CA GLY A 27 2.42 -19.16 16.28
C GLY A 27 2.74 -18.42 17.58
N GLN A 28 3.32 -17.20 17.52
CA GLN A 28 3.63 -16.39 18.69
C GLN A 28 2.38 -15.66 19.21
N ASP A 29 2.13 -15.76 20.52
CA ASP A 29 1.01 -15.09 21.19
C ASP A 29 1.58 -14.02 22.14
N TYR A 30 1.38 -12.76 21.78
CA TYR A 30 1.91 -11.61 22.53
C TYR A 30 1.59 -11.68 24.02
N GLN A 31 0.33 -11.91 24.38
CA GLN A 31 -0.10 -11.90 25.78
C GLN A 31 0.50 -13.07 26.56
N LYS A 32 0.58 -14.28 25.97
CA LYS A 32 1.21 -15.42 26.64
C LYS A 32 2.71 -15.22 26.83
N LEU A 33 3.40 -14.65 25.83
CA LEU A 33 4.83 -14.37 25.88
C LEU A 33 5.14 -13.28 26.91
N LEU A 34 4.40 -12.16 26.89
CA LEU A 34 4.48 -11.10 27.88
C LEU A 34 4.30 -11.63 29.31
N GLN A 35 3.22 -12.39 29.57
CA GLN A 35 2.97 -12.97 30.90
C GLN A 35 4.04 -14.00 31.32
N LYS A 36 4.67 -14.69 30.37
CA LYS A 36 5.78 -15.60 30.65
C LYS A 36 7.03 -14.82 31.05
N SER A 37 7.39 -13.78 30.29
CA SER A 37 8.56 -12.93 30.56
C SER A 37 8.43 -12.17 31.89
N LEU A 38 7.26 -11.59 32.16
CA LEU A 38 6.97 -10.91 33.44
C LEU A 38 7.08 -11.86 34.64
N ARG A 39 6.55 -13.09 34.54
CA ARG A 39 6.67 -14.10 35.62
C ARG A 39 8.09 -14.56 35.87
N ARG A 40 8.94 -14.54 34.84
CA ARG A 40 10.35 -14.93 34.94
C ARG A 40 11.27 -13.76 35.32
N ASN A 41 10.76 -12.53 35.25
CA ASN A 41 11.54 -11.31 35.41
C ASN A 41 12.73 -11.26 34.41
N GLU A 42 12.45 -11.63 33.16
CA GLU A 42 13.40 -11.68 32.04
C GLU A 42 12.90 -10.80 30.89
N LEU A 43 13.83 -10.21 30.14
CA LEU A 43 13.49 -9.57 28.86
C LEU A 43 13.22 -10.64 27.81
N TYR A 44 12.24 -10.38 26.96
CA TYR A 44 11.92 -11.24 25.83
C TYR A 44 13.04 -11.13 24.78
N THR A 45 13.41 -12.28 24.20
CA THR A 45 14.28 -12.36 23.03
C THR A 45 13.58 -13.23 22.01
N ASP A 46 13.50 -12.75 20.78
CA ASP A 46 12.73 -13.34 19.71
C ASP A 46 13.54 -14.38 18.96
N GLU A 47 13.41 -15.63 19.37
CA GLU A 47 14.09 -16.77 18.73
C GLU A 47 13.70 -16.97 17.25
N LEU A 48 12.58 -16.40 16.80
CA LEU A 48 12.08 -16.52 15.42
C LEU A 48 12.48 -15.34 14.51
N PHE A 49 13.13 -14.34 15.09
CA PHE A 49 13.79 -13.23 14.41
C PHE A 49 14.99 -12.80 15.25
N PRO A 50 16.00 -13.68 15.37
CA PRO A 50 17.03 -13.56 16.38
C PRO A 50 17.91 -12.34 16.11
N PRO A 51 18.50 -11.72 17.15
CA PRO A 51 19.27 -10.50 17.02
C PRO A 51 20.69 -10.83 16.51
N ASN A 52 20.79 -11.27 15.26
CA ASN A 52 22.03 -11.65 14.58
C ASN A 52 21.90 -11.41 13.06
N SER A 53 22.95 -11.76 12.32
CA SER A 53 23.03 -11.53 10.87
C SER A 53 21.92 -12.16 10.04
N SER A 54 21.23 -13.19 10.53
CA SER A 54 20.10 -13.79 9.80
C SER A 54 18.88 -12.86 9.70
N SER A 55 18.68 -11.99 10.69
CA SER A 55 17.57 -11.02 10.72
C SER A 55 17.92 -9.71 10.03
N ILE A 56 19.20 -9.39 9.92
CA ILE A 56 19.69 -8.19 9.24
C ILE A 56 19.87 -8.45 7.74
N GLY A 57 20.48 -9.58 7.36
CA GLY A 57 20.86 -9.93 6.00
C GLY A 57 22.36 -9.77 5.75
N THR A 58 22.76 -9.42 4.52
CA THR A 58 24.17 -9.26 4.10
C THR A 58 24.87 -7.99 4.61
N LEU A 59 24.29 -7.27 5.57
CA LEU A 59 24.90 -6.10 6.18
C LEU A 59 25.86 -6.55 7.31
N ASN A 60 27.02 -5.91 7.40
CA ASN A 60 28.11 -6.35 8.29
C ASN A 60 27.89 -5.89 9.74
N LYS A 61 28.22 -6.79 10.68
CA LYS A 61 28.41 -6.62 12.15
C LYS A 61 27.84 -5.33 12.74
N GLU A 62 26.73 -5.49 13.44
CA GLU A 62 26.06 -4.44 14.20
C GLU A 62 25.97 -4.84 15.67
N GLU A 63 26.01 -3.83 16.54
CA GLU A 63 25.78 -3.99 17.97
C GLU A 63 24.28 -3.80 18.27
N LEU A 64 23.80 -4.47 19.30
CA LEU A 64 22.40 -4.38 19.73
C LEU A 64 22.37 -3.76 21.11
N VAL A 65 21.67 -2.64 21.26
CA VAL A 65 21.68 -1.86 22.49
C VAL A 65 20.27 -1.57 22.94
N SER A 66 20.04 -1.72 24.25
CA SER A 66 18.81 -1.27 24.89
C SER A 66 18.82 0.26 24.95
N PRO A 67 17.78 0.93 24.43
CA PRO A 67 17.74 2.39 24.44
C PRO A 67 17.66 2.96 25.87
N GLY A 68 18.23 4.16 26.08
CA GLY A 68 18.45 4.80 27.40
C GLY A 68 17.21 4.95 28.31
N LYS A 69 16.53 6.11 28.31
CA LYS A 69 15.19 6.27 28.95
C LYS A 69 14.14 6.28 27.83
N PRO A 70 13.69 5.11 27.34
CA PRO A 70 12.93 5.03 26.12
C PRO A 70 11.45 5.30 26.34
N PHE A 71 10.82 5.85 25.32
CA PHE A 71 9.39 6.00 25.17
C PHE A 71 8.95 5.31 23.89
N PHE A 72 7.76 4.72 23.91
CA PHE A 72 7.17 4.15 22.71
C PHE A 72 6.80 5.30 21.77
N THR A 73 6.05 6.27 22.31
CA THR A 73 5.74 7.57 21.69
C THR A 73 5.98 8.69 22.71
N VAL A 74 6.45 9.86 22.27
CA VAL A 74 6.62 11.04 23.14
C VAL A 74 5.38 11.94 23.08
N ASP A 75 5.03 12.47 21.91
CA ASP A 75 3.86 13.36 21.70
C ASP A 75 2.83 12.73 20.74
N GLY A 76 2.80 11.41 20.72
CA GLY A 76 2.00 10.59 19.83
C GLY A 76 2.55 10.53 18.41
N MET A 77 2.16 9.51 17.65
CA MET A 77 2.77 9.20 16.35
C MET A 77 2.57 10.32 15.32
N SER A 78 3.62 10.68 14.61
CA SER A 78 3.64 11.72 13.59
C SER A 78 4.54 11.31 12.42
N ARG A 79 4.21 11.81 11.23
CA ARG A 79 5.03 11.68 10.02
C ARG A 79 6.41 12.35 10.14
N PHE A 80 6.61 13.13 11.20
CA PHE A 80 7.86 13.82 11.51
C PHE A 80 8.71 13.14 12.59
N ASP A 81 8.29 11.98 13.11
CA ASP A 81 9.02 11.29 14.20
C ASP A 81 10.26 10.54 13.70
N TYR A 82 10.38 10.33 12.38
CA TYR A 82 11.40 9.48 11.79
C TYR A 82 12.11 10.10 10.60
N GLU A 83 13.26 9.50 10.27
CA GLU A 83 14.01 9.73 9.04
C GLU A 83 14.57 8.40 8.54
N GLN A 84 14.68 8.27 7.22
CA GLN A 84 15.26 7.07 6.60
C GLN A 84 16.74 6.93 6.94
N GLY A 85 17.13 5.71 7.33
CA GLY A 85 18.54 5.37 7.54
C GLY A 85 19.35 5.31 6.25
N SER A 86 20.66 5.56 6.37
CA SER A 86 21.58 5.57 5.22
C SER A 86 21.89 4.20 4.59
N LYS A 87 21.43 3.11 5.20
CA LYS A 87 21.85 1.74 4.84
C LYS A 87 20.83 0.93 4.06
N LEU A 88 19.59 1.40 3.97
CA LEU A 88 18.47 0.63 3.43
C LEU A 88 17.57 1.53 2.58
N GLY A 89 17.31 1.12 1.34
CA GLY A 89 16.40 1.84 0.45
C GLY A 89 14.96 1.38 0.64
N ASN A 90 14.41 1.58 1.83
CA ASN A 90 13.03 1.27 2.20
C ASN A 90 12.11 2.50 2.23
N CYS A 91 12.43 3.52 1.42
CA CYS A 91 11.64 4.73 1.27
C CYS A 91 10.15 4.47 1.03
N TRP A 92 9.81 3.44 0.24
CA TRP A 92 8.44 2.99 -0.04
C TRP A 92 7.64 2.66 1.21
N PHE A 93 8.28 2.02 2.20
CA PHE A 93 7.69 1.68 3.48
C PHE A 93 7.53 2.93 4.35
N LEU A 94 8.56 3.79 4.40
CA LEU A 94 8.52 5.01 5.21
C LEU A 94 7.57 6.07 4.67
N ALA A 95 7.47 6.23 3.37
CA ALA A 95 6.45 7.07 2.74
C ALA A 95 5.03 6.57 3.08
N SER A 96 4.85 5.24 3.16
CA SER A 96 3.57 4.65 3.58
C SER A 96 3.25 4.92 5.06
N ILE A 97 4.26 4.90 5.94
CA ILE A 97 4.10 5.32 7.34
C ILE A 97 3.70 6.81 7.41
N GLY A 98 4.24 7.64 6.51
CA GLY A 98 3.93 9.06 6.45
C GLY A 98 2.47 9.30 6.12
N ALA A 99 1.93 8.52 5.19
CA ALA A 99 0.51 8.54 4.85
C ALA A 99 -0.34 8.07 6.04
N LEU A 100 0.07 6.97 6.69
CA LEU A 100 -0.62 6.38 7.83
C LEU A 100 -0.70 7.35 9.03
N THR A 101 0.34 8.15 9.25
CA THR A 101 0.47 9.08 10.38
C THR A 101 0.07 10.52 10.04
N LEU A 102 -0.62 10.72 8.92
CA LEU A 102 -1.14 12.03 8.54
C LEU A 102 -2.22 12.48 9.53
N LYS A 103 -1.85 13.40 10.42
CA LYS A 103 -2.76 14.09 11.34
C LYS A 103 -3.15 15.43 10.74
N ASP A 104 -4.40 15.55 10.29
CA ASP A 104 -5.04 16.87 10.16
C ASP A 104 -5.80 17.22 11.44
N LYS A 105 -6.14 18.51 11.61
CA LYS A 105 -6.78 19.08 12.82
C LYS A 105 -8.06 18.33 13.24
N GLU A 106 -8.65 17.58 12.33
CA GLU A 106 -9.67 16.56 12.57
C GLU A 106 -9.12 15.21 12.14
N THR A 107 -8.21 14.63 12.93
CA THR A 107 -7.79 13.24 12.72
C THR A 107 -9.03 12.38 12.97
N SER A 108 -9.71 12.04 11.88
CA SER A 108 -10.96 11.31 11.90
C SER A 108 -10.74 9.88 12.37
N PHE A 109 -11.85 9.29 12.77
CA PHE A 109 -11.96 7.94 13.28
C PHE A 109 -11.25 6.91 12.38
N MET A 110 -11.29 7.07 11.05
CA MET A 110 -10.77 6.07 10.10
C MET A 110 -9.24 5.91 10.13
N THR A 111 -8.44 6.97 9.94
CA THR A 111 -6.98 6.87 9.99
C THR A 111 -6.51 6.42 11.38
N LYS A 112 -7.23 6.86 12.43
CA LYS A 112 -6.98 6.42 13.80
C LYS A 112 -7.27 4.92 13.98
N ASP A 113 -8.32 4.39 13.37
CA ASP A 113 -8.65 2.97 13.40
C ASP A 113 -7.59 2.15 12.65
N ILE A 114 -7.11 2.62 11.50
CA ILE A 114 -6.02 1.96 10.76
C ILE A 114 -4.74 1.96 11.60
N ILE A 115 -4.35 3.10 12.17
CA ILE A 115 -3.19 3.18 13.09
C ILE A 115 -3.36 2.22 14.26
N ASN A 116 -4.50 2.21 14.94
CA ASN A 116 -4.74 1.33 16.09
C ASN A 116 -4.79 -0.15 15.69
N GLN A 117 -5.18 -0.44 14.44
CA GLN A 117 -5.14 -1.78 13.89
C GLN A 117 -3.70 -2.23 13.64
N VAL A 118 -2.84 -1.37 13.05
CA VAL A 118 -1.42 -1.69 12.78
C VAL A 118 -0.56 -1.67 14.05
N ILE A 119 -0.81 -0.71 14.94
CA ILE A 119 -0.06 -0.47 16.17
C ILE A 119 -1.03 -0.51 17.35
N PRO A 120 -1.27 -1.69 17.95
CA PRO A 120 -2.16 -1.83 19.09
C PRO A 120 -1.74 -0.92 20.26
N ALA A 121 -2.72 -0.28 20.88
CA ALA A 121 -2.50 0.63 22.01
C ALA A 121 -2.04 -0.10 23.29
N GLY A 122 -1.45 0.65 24.22
CA GLY A 122 -1.06 0.15 25.54
C GLY A 122 0.36 -0.40 25.64
N GLN A 123 1.13 -0.33 24.56
CA GLN A 123 2.55 -0.70 24.55
C GLN A 123 3.41 0.42 25.18
N THR A 124 4.32 0.07 26.10
CA THR A 124 5.16 1.03 26.82
C THR A 124 6.47 0.39 27.29
N PHE A 125 7.49 1.23 27.48
CA PHE A 125 8.77 0.84 28.11
C PHE A 125 8.77 0.92 29.64
N SER A 126 7.62 1.23 30.26
CA SER A 126 7.52 1.43 31.70
C SER A 126 6.73 0.32 32.39
N ASN A 127 5.41 0.49 32.52
CA ASN A 127 4.54 -0.45 33.22
C ASN A 127 4.43 -1.77 32.45
N ASN A 128 4.59 -2.90 33.15
CA ASN A 128 4.57 -4.24 32.56
C ASN A 128 5.55 -4.44 31.39
N TYR A 129 6.68 -3.71 31.41
CA TYR A 129 7.72 -3.86 30.42
C TYR A 129 8.51 -5.17 30.59
N SER A 130 8.73 -5.86 29.47
CA SER A 130 9.61 -7.04 29.40
C SER A 130 10.27 -7.19 28.02
N GLY A 131 10.61 -6.07 27.37
CA GLY A 131 11.29 -6.06 26.07
C GLY A 131 10.50 -6.69 24.93
N ILE A 132 9.16 -6.61 24.96
CA ILE A 132 8.26 -7.27 24.00
C ILE A 132 7.21 -6.30 23.47
N PHE A 133 7.06 -6.27 22.15
CA PHE A 133 6.11 -5.43 21.42
C PHE A 133 5.38 -6.28 20.37
N HIS A 134 4.27 -5.76 19.86
CA HIS A 134 3.58 -6.37 18.72
C HIS A 134 2.92 -5.36 17.80
N PHE A 135 2.81 -5.76 16.54
CA PHE A 135 2.24 -4.98 15.44
C PHE A 135 1.37 -5.89 14.58
N ARG A 136 0.49 -5.30 13.78
CA ARG A 136 -0.35 -6.07 12.85
C ARG A 136 -0.21 -5.57 11.45
N PHE A 137 -0.21 -6.53 10.52
CA PHE A 137 -0.19 -6.24 9.10
C PHE A 137 -1.25 -7.09 8.42
N TRP A 138 -1.87 -6.54 7.39
CA TRP A 138 -2.66 -7.32 6.46
C TRP A 138 -1.72 -8.05 5.51
N ARG A 139 -1.90 -9.35 5.33
CA ARG A 139 -1.14 -10.19 4.41
C ARG A 139 -2.10 -11.12 3.70
N PHE A 140 -2.29 -10.86 2.41
CA PHE A 140 -3.00 -11.74 1.49
C PHE A 140 -4.37 -12.20 2.03
N GLY A 141 -5.20 -11.22 2.41
CA GLY A 141 -6.57 -11.45 2.87
C GLY A 141 -6.71 -11.69 4.37
N LYS A 142 -5.62 -11.73 5.14
CA LYS A 142 -5.64 -11.98 6.59
C LYS A 142 -4.81 -10.97 7.34
N TRP A 143 -5.32 -10.47 8.46
CA TRP A 143 -4.53 -9.76 9.45
C TRP A 143 -3.67 -10.75 10.23
N ILE A 144 -2.39 -10.42 10.40
CA ILE A 144 -1.43 -11.17 11.21
C ILE A 144 -0.95 -10.31 12.39
N ASP A 145 -0.73 -10.92 13.55
CA ASP A 145 -0.18 -10.29 14.75
C ASP A 145 1.27 -10.73 14.92
N VAL A 146 2.19 -9.78 14.88
CA VAL A 146 3.65 -9.98 14.80
C VAL A 146 4.28 -9.51 16.09
N VAL A 147 4.79 -10.46 16.87
CA VAL A 147 5.51 -10.21 18.11
C VAL A 147 6.99 -9.98 17.80
N ILE A 148 7.62 -9.00 18.44
CA ILE A 148 9.07 -8.75 18.37
C ILE A 148 9.63 -8.45 19.75
N ASP A 149 10.94 -8.62 19.91
CA ASP A 149 11.69 -7.95 20.97
C ASP A 149 12.15 -6.54 20.54
N ASP A 150 12.71 -5.76 21.46
CA ASP A 150 13.17 -4.38 21.23
C ASP A 150 14.67 -4.22 20.96
N LEU A 151 15.37 -5.32 20.64
CA LEU A 151 16.78 -5.26 20.26
C LEU A 151 16.92 -4.69 18.84
N LEU A 152 17.31 -3.42 18.73
CA LEU A 152 17.42 -2.72 17.45
C LEU A 152 18.87 -2.73 16.94
N PRO A 153 19.09 -2.87 15.61
CA PRO A 153 20.43 -2.80 15.04
C PRO A 153 21.06 -1.40 15.17
N THR A 154 22.28 -1.35 15.69
CA THR A 154 23.02 -0.10 15.90
C THR A 154 24.48 -0.18 15.44
N ASN A 155 25.05 0.99 15.15
CA ASN A 155 26.48 1.20 14.98
C ASN A 155 26.88 2.43 15.79
N ASP A 156 27.86 2.29 16.69
CA ASP A 156 28.27 3.35 17.63
C ASP A 156 27.07 3.93 18.43
N ASP A 157 26.23 3.06 19.00
CA ASP A 157 25.00 3.39 19.74
C ASP A 157 23.93 4.17 18.93
N LYS A 158 24.05 4.22 17.60
CA LYS A 158 23.07 4.88 16.71
C LYS A 158 22.32 3.85 15.87
N LEU A 159 21.01 4.02 15.76
CA LEU A 159 20.18 3.25 14.85
C LEU A 159 20.69 3.42 13.41
N ILE A 160 20.81 2.31 12.69
CA ILE A 160 21.35 2.30 11.31
C ILE A 160 20.28 2.24 10.22
N PHE A 161 19.08 1.78 10.58
CA PHE A 161 17.89 1.77 9.74
C PHE A 161 17.04 2.99 10.06
N VAL A 162 15.74 2.86 10.28
CA VAL A 162 14.92 4.03 10.64
C VAL A 162 15.45 4.72 11.89
N GLY A 163 15.83 5.98 11.71
CA GLY A 163 16.23 6.87 12.79
C GLY A 163 15.02 7.55 13.39
N SER A 164 15.10 7.86 14.68
CA SER A 164 14.12 8.71 15.34
C SER A 164 14.62 10.15 15.39
N LYS A 165 13.77 11.11 15.01
CA LYS A 165 14.10 12.54 15.18
C LYS A 165 14.07 12.97 16.65
N THR A 166 13.35 12.22 17.48
CA THR A 166 13.31 12.38 18.93
C THR A 166 14.13 11.26 19.59
N SER A 167 15.27 11.59 20.20
CA SER A 167 16.29 10.61 20.63
C SER A 167 15.82 9.49 21.57
N ASN A 168 14.67 9.65 22.21
CA ASN A 168 14.07 8.68 23.12
C ASN A 168 12.74 8.08 22.63
N GLU A 169 12.37 8.24 21.36
CA GLU A 169 11.15 7.70 20.75
C GLU A 169 11.45 6.54 19.79
N PHE A 170 10.77 5.39 19.94
CA PHE A 170 11.18 4.14 19.27
C PHE A 170 10.09 3.43 18.46
N TRP A 171 8.85 3.93 18.43
CA TRP A 171 7.79 3.29 17.64
C TRP A 171 8.13 3.10 16.15
N PRO A 172 8.83 4.02 15.44
CA PRO A 172 9.11 3.84 14.00
C PRO A 172 10.07 2.67 13.76
N ALA A 173 11.14 2.60 14.56
CA ALA A 173 12.16 1.55 14.45
C ALA A 173 11.60 0.17 14.84
N LEU A 174 10.72 0.10 15.84
CA LEU A 174 10.03 -1.13 16.22
C LEU A 174 9.03 -1.58 15.15
N LEU A 175 8.30 -0.65 14.52
CA LEU A 175 7.39 -0.95 13.42
C LEU A 175 8.16 -1.48 12.20
N GLU A 176 9.27 -0.85 11.84
CA GLU A 176 10.17 -1.31 10.78
C GLU A 176 10.68 -2.73 11.08
N LYS A 177 11.13 -3.00 12.32
CA LYS A 177 11.58 -4.32 12.74
C LYS A 177 10.50 -5.39 12.57
N ALA A 178 9.27 -5.10 12.99
CA ALA A 178 8.15 -6.02 12.85
C ALA A 178 7.86 -6.31 11.37
N TYR A 179 7.93 -5.29 10.52
CA TYR A 179 7.73 -5.47 9.08
C TYR A 179 8.89 -6.24 8.42
N ALA A 180 10.14 -5.96 8.80
CA ALA A 180 11.32 -6.74 8.40
C ALA A 180 11.16 -8.23 8.75
N LYS A 181 10.63 -8.54 9.94
CA LYS A 181 10.34 -9.91 10.38
C LYS A 181 9.28 -10.60 9.51
N VAL A 182 8.25 -9.88 9.08
CA VAL A 182 7.23 -10.39 8.14
C VAL A 182 7.86 -10.68 6.79
N CYS A 183 8.68 -9.75 6.30
CA CYS A 183 9.35 -9.82 5.01
C CYS A 183 10.53 -10.79 4.97
N GLY A 184 11.08 -11.22 6.11
CA GLY A 184 12.17 -12.20 6.20
C GLY A 184 13.37 -11.66 6.98
N SER A 185 13.96 -10.55 6.53
CA SER A 185 15.06 -9.80 7.16
C SER A 185 14.97 -8.30 6.87
N TYR A 186 15.81 -7.47 7.48
CA TYR A 186 15.92 -6.05 7.11
C TYR A 186 16.32 -5.87 5.63
N ALA A 187 17.25 -6.69 5.12
CA ALA A 187 17.62 -6.68 3.71
C ALA A 187 16.46 -7.00 2.74
N ASP A 188 15.40 -7.68 3.20
CA ASP A 188 14.20 -7.96 2.39
C ASP A 188 13.32 -6.72 2.18
N LEU A 189 13.59 -5.63 2.91
CA LEU A 189 12.93 -4.34 2.74
C LEU A 189 13.61 -3.44 1.70
N ASP A 190 14.80 -3.80 1.21
CA ASP A 190 15.52 -2.99 0.23
C ASP A 190 14.82 -3.02 -1.13
N GLY A 191 14.31 -1.86 -1.56
CA GLY A 191 13.57 -1.71 -2.81
C GLY A 191 12.17 -2.32 -2.75
N GLY A 192 11.15 -1.52 -3.04
CA GLY A 192 9.76 -1.96 -3.09
C GLY A 192 8.82 -0.89 -3.58
N PHE A 193 7.56 -1.28 -3.75
CA PHE A 193 6.51 -0.37 -4.21
C PHE A 193 5.68 0.12 -3.03
N MET A 194 5.34 1.41 -3.04
CA MET A 194 4.56 2.02 -1.97
C MET A 194 3.20 1.32 -1.79
N SER A 195 2.57 0.93 -2.89
CA SER A 195 1.34 0.12 -2.91
C SER A 195 1.42 -1.13 -2.04
N GLU A 196 2.58 -1.79 -1.94
CA GLU A 196 2.77 -2.97 -1.11
C GLU A 196 2.54 -2.67 0.38
N ALA A 197 3.19 -1.62 0.89
CA ALA A 197 3.09 -1.25 2.29
C ALA A 197 1.74 -0.62 2.63
N LEU A 198 1.19 0.20 1.73
CA LEU A 198 -0.16 0.77 1.91
C LEU A 198 -1.23 -0.31 2.05
N MET A 199 -1.19 -1.34 1.19
CA MET A 199 -2.10 -2.49 1.30
C MET A 199 -1.84 -3.30 2.58
N ASP A 200 -0.58 -3.49 2.96
CA ASP A 200 -0.25 -4.24 4.18
C ASP A 200 -0.64 -3.49 5.48
N PHE A 201 -0.78 -2.17 5.43
CA PHE A 201 -1.28 -1.37 6.55
C PHE A 201 -2.81 -1.31 6.62
N THR A 202 -3.52 -1.57 5.53
CA THR A 202 -4.97 -1.28 5.44
C THR A 202 -5.82 -2.50 5.14
N GLY A 203 -5.29 -3.46 4.36
CA GLY A 203 -6.09 -4.45 3.65
C GLY A 203 -7.05 -3.85 2.62
N GLY A 204 -6.81 -2.59 2.23
CA GLY A 204 -7.66 -1.80 1.36
C GLY A 204 -7.40 -2.02 -0.14
N VAL A 205 -8.08 -1.22 -0.93
CA VAL A 205 -7.99 -1.14 -2.39
C VAL A 205 -6.88 -0.19 -2.76
N HIS A 206 -5.97 -0.64 -3.62
CA HIS A 206 -4.93 0.18 -4.21
C HIS A 206 -5.35 0.64 -5.63
N MET A 207 -5.06 1.90 -5.95
CA MET A 207 -5.22 2.50 -7.27
C MET A 207 -3.96 3.26 -7.62
N GLU A 208 -3.48 3.03 -8.85
CA GLU A 208 -2.33 3.72 -9.41
C GLU A 208 -2.78 4.64 -10.56
N PHE A 209 -2.30 5.88 -10.55
CA PHE A 209 -2.43 6.81 -11.67
C PHE A 209 -1.03 7.11 -12.22
N VAL A 210 -0.80 6.75 -13.49
CA VAL A 210 0.43 7.13 -14.20
C VAL A 210 0.33 8.62 -14.55
N LEU A 211 1.25 9.43 -14.03
CA LEU A 211 1.09 10.88 -13.99
C LEU A 211 1.36 11.58 -15.33
N ASN A 212 2.14 10.95 -16.22
CA ASN A 212 2.34 11.45 -17.58
C ASN A 212 1.09 11.31 -18.48
N GLU A 213 0.17 10.40 -18.11
CA GLU A 213 -1.10 10.10 -18.77
C GLU A 213 -2.29 10.57 -17.93
N ALA A 214 -2.03 11.34 -16.86
CA ALA A 214 -3.04 11.74 -15.89
C ALA A 214 -4.20 12.52 -16.55
N PRO A 215 -5.46 12.20 -16.19
CA PRO A 215 -6.60 12.98 -16.63
C PRO A 215 -6.55 14.40 -16.06
N ALA A 216 -7.12 15.36 -16.79
CA ALA A 216 -7.17 16.76 -16.35
C ALA A 216 -7.88 16.96 -14.99
N TYR A 217 -8.81 16.06 -14.66
CA TYR A 217 -9.56 16.05 -13.40
C TYR A 217 -8.87 15.28 -12.26
N LEU A 218 -7.62 14.81 -12.43
CA LEU A 218 -6.91 14.04 -11.38
C LEU A 218 -6.81 14.81 -10.07
N TRP A 219 -6.60 16.13 -10.13
CA TRP A 219 -6.53 16.94 -8.91
C TRP A 219 -7.86 16.91 -8.12
N ASP A 220 -9.01 16.90 -8.80
CA ASP A 220 -10.31 16.78 -8.14
C ASP A 220 -10.49 15.40 -7.50
N ILE A 221 -9.94 14.34 -8.11
CA ILE A 221 -9.89 13.00 -7.49
C ILE A 221 -9.04 13.04 -6.23
N MET A 222 -7.85 13.64 -6.29
CA MET A 222 -6.96 13.76 -5.13
C MET A 222 -7.59 14.57 -3.98
N ASP A 223 -8.31 15.65 -4.30
CA ASP A 223 -9.03 16.47 -3.31
C ASP A 223 -10.16 15.66 -2.63
N ARG A 224 -10.93 14.88 -3.40
CA ARG A 224 -11.94 13.96 -2.84
C ARG A 224 -11.31 12.84 -2.02
N ALA A 225 -10.19 12.29 -2.47
CA ALA A 225 -9.43 11.25 -1.79
C ALA A 225 -8.90 11.77 -0.43
N ALA A 226 -8.33 12.98 -0.40
CA ALA A 226 -7.89 13.66 0.81
C ALA A 226 -9.06 13.88 1.80
N LYS A 227 -10.20 14.37 1.31
CA LYS A 227 -11.42 14.56 2.12
C LYS A 227 -12.01 13.25 2.63
N SER A 228 -11.84 12.17 1.87
CA SER A 228 -12.23 10.80 2.25
C SER A 228 -11.14 10.09 3.06
N GLN A 229 -10.04 10.79 3.37
CA GLN A 229 -8.97 10.35 4.27
C GLN A 229 -8.30 9.05 3.83
N THR A 230 -8.17 8.90 2.52
CA THR A 230 -7.39 7.83 1.90
C THR A 230 -5.90 8.05 2.12
N LEU A 231 -5.11 6.98 2.11
CA LEU A 231 -3.66 7.07 2.15
C LEU A 231 -3.15 7.34 0.73
N MET A 232 -2.32 8.38 0.57
CA MET A 232 -1.78 8.75 -0.74
C MET A 232 -0.26 8.85 -0.73
N GLY A 233 0.32 8.48 -1.86
CA GLY A 233 1.76 8.51 -2.08
C GLY A 233 2.11 8.70 -3.55
N CYS A 234 3.37 8.97 -3.83
CA CYS A 234 3.85 9.08 -5.20
C CYS A 234 5.29 8.61 -5.33
N ALA A 235 5.65 8.20 -6.53
CA ALA A 235 7.02 7.80 -6.87
C ALA A 235 7.60 8.77 -7.91
N SER A 236 8.84 9.20 -7.69
CA SER A 236 9.58 9.99 -8.67
C SER A 236 10.21 9.09 -9.75
N TYR A 237 10.42 9.66 -10.94
CA TYR A 237 11.19 8.98 -11.98
C TYR A 237 12.60 8.61 -11.49
N HIS A 238 13.15 7.51 -12.01
CA HIS A 238 14.53 7.13 -11.74
C HIS A 238 15.53 8.23 -12.15
N GLY A 239 16.49 8.50 -11.26
CA GLY A 239 17.64 9.38 -11.56
C GLY A 239 18.78 8.64 -12.24
N GLU A 240 19.88 9.36 -12.53
CA GLU A 240 21.11 8.77 -13.10
C GLU A 240 21.72 7.69 -12.20
N THR A 241 21.61 7.88 -10.88
CA THR A 241 21.97 6.91 -9.86
C THR A 241 20.82 6.74 -8.88
N ARG A 242 20.79 5.61 -8.16
CA ARG A 242 19.80 5.35 -7.10
C ARG A 242 19.78 6.51 -6.11
N GLU A 243 18.59 7.05 -5.85
CA GLU A 243 18.36 8.13 -4.90
C GLU A 243 19.21 9.40 -5.15
N ALA A 244 19.49 9.71 -6.43
CA ALA A 244 20.17 10.95 -6.80
C ALA A 244 19.26 12.17 -6.58
N VAL A 245 19.77 13.20 -5.91
CA VAL A 245 19.05 14.47 -5.73
C VAL A 245 19.20 15.34 -6.98
N SER A 246 18.09 15.64 -7.64
CA SER A 246 18.05 16.53 -8.80
C SER A 246 18.25 17.99 -8.41
N SER A 247 18.59 18.87 -9.36
CA SER A 247 18.82 20.30 -9.11
C SER A 247 17.60 21.03 -8.53
N ASN A 248 16.40 20.53 -8.82
CA ASN A 248 15.14 21.03 -8.29
C ASN A 248 14.78 20.48 -6.89
N GLY A 249 15.62 19.61 -6.32
CA GLY A 249 15.43 19.02 -5.00
C GLY A 249 14.70 17.68 -4.96
N ILE A 250 14.17 17.19 -6.09
CA ILE A 250 13.51 15.88 -6.14
C ILE A 250 14.55 14.76 -6.23
N VAL A 251 14.43 13.76 -5.36
CA VAL A 251 15.24 12.55 -5.32
C VAL A 251 14.69 11.59 -6.36
N GLY A 252 15.53 11.05 -7.25
CA GLY A 252 15.10 10.14 -8.31
C GLY A 252 14.94 8.68 -7.85
N GLY A 253 13.89 8.00 -8.31
CA GLY A 253 13.58 6.61 -7.97
C GLY A 253 13.22 6.44 -6.49
N HIS A 254 12.48 7.40 -5.94
CA HIS A 254 12.20 7.52 -4.51
C HIS A 254 10.70 7.68 -4.26
N ALA A 255 10.23 7.10 -3.15
CA ALA A 255 8.83 7.20 -2.75
C ALA A 255 8.63 8.39 -1.80
N TYR A 256 7.51 9.09 -2.00
CA TYR A 256 7.09 10.25 -1.23
C TYR A 256 5.65 10.08 -0.75
N THR A 257 5.29 10.75 0.35
CA THR A 257 3.91 10.80 0.82
C THR A 257 3.20 12.02 0.24
N VAL A 258 1.98 11.88 -0.25
CA VAL A 258 1.11 13.04 -0.52
C VAL A 258 0.37 13.39 0.76
N THR A 259 0.71 14.54 1.35
CA THR A 259 0.21 14.95 2.69
C THR A 259 -0.82 16.07 2.62
N GLY A 260 -1.17 16.56 1.43
CA GLY A 260 -2.16 17.63 1.30
C GLY A 260 -2.50 17.95 -0.15
N VAL A 261 -3.73 18.40 -0.34
CA VAL A 261 -4.25 18.87 -1.63
C VAL A 261 -5.01 20.16 -1.33
N SER A 262 -4.63 21.26 -1.99
CA SER A 262 -5.22 22.57 -1.69
C SER A 262 -5.32 23.44 -2.93
N LYS A 263 -6.40 24.22 -2.99
CA LYS A 263 -6.64 25.21 -4.03
C LYS A 263 -6.48 26.59 -3.42
N VAL A 264 -5.55 27.36 -3.95
CA VAL A 264 -5.28 28.75 -3.50
C VAL A 264 -5.61 29.73 -4.62
N MET A 265 -5.84 30.99 -4.27
CA MET A 265 -6.03 32.07 -5.24
C MET A 265 -4.78 32.95 -5.31
N SER A 266 -4.05 32.89 -6.42
CA SER A 266 -2.84 33.66 -6.70
C SER A 266 -3.13 34.75 -7.72
N GLU A 267 -3.04 36.02 -7.33
CA GLU A 267 -3.35 37.16 -8.21
C GLU A 267 -4.72 37.07 -8.91
N GLY A 268 -5.71 36.46 -8.23
CA GLY A 268 -7.06 36.26 -8.78
C GLY A 268 -7.23 35.01 -9.65
N ASN A 269 -6.17 34.23 -9.88
CA ASN A 269 -6.23 32.96 -10.61
C ASN A 269 -6.17 31.76 -9.64
N PRO A 270 -7.00 30.73 -9.86
CA PRO A 270 -6.93 29.52 -9.06
C PRO A 270 -5.65 28.73 -9.38
N VAL A 271 -4.95 28.27 -8.34
CA VAL A 271 -3.78 27.39 -8.45
C VAL A 271 -4.05 26.13 -7.64
N HIS A 272 -3.94 24.99 -8.30
CA HIS A 272 -4.05 23.66 -7.71
C HIS A 272 -2.68 23.22 -7.20
N LEU A 273 -2.58 23.02 -5.88
CA LEU A 273 -1.36 22.64 -5.18
C LEU A 273 -1.47 21.23 -4.61
N VAL A 274 -0.31 20.57 -4.52
CA VAL A 274 -0.10 19.27 -3.87
C VAL A 274 1.03 19.44 -2.86
N ARG A 275 0.84 18.95 -1.64
CA ARG A 275 1.85 18.89 -0.59
C ARG A 275 2.43 17.48 -0.53
N VAL A 276 3.75 17.40 -0.53
CA VAL A 276 4.50 16.15 -0.64
C VAL A 276 5.55 16.11 0.46
N LEU A 277 5.71 14.96 1.12
CA LEU A 277 6.71 14.71 2.15
C LEU A 277 7.76 13.71 1.66
N ASN A 278 9.02 14.12 1.76
CA ASN A 278 10.17 13.24 1.62
C ASN A 278 10.39 12.45 2.93
N PRO A 279 10.35 11.10 2.93
CA PRO A 279 10.58 10.29 4.14
C PRO A 279 12.01 10.37 4.71
N TRP A 280 12.94 11.01 4.00
CA TRP A 280 14.25 11.39 4.57
C TRP A 280 14.13 12.49 5.63
N GLY A 281 13.00 13.19 5.67
CA GLY A 281 12.76 14.25 6.63
C GLY A 281 13.58 15.52 6.39
N ASN A 282 14.12 15.68 5.17
CA ASN A 282 14.89 16.80 4.64
C ASN A 282 14.85 16.76 3.10
N THR A 283 15.54 17.69 2.44
CA THR A 283 15.72 17.73 0.97
C THR A 283 14.38 17.95 0.26
N GLU A 284 14.08 19.22 0.03
CA GLU A 284 12.79 19.68 -0.45
C GLU A 284 12.83 20.25 -1.87
N TRP A 285 11.65 20.37 -2.48
CA TRP A 285 11.43 21.06 -3.74
C TRP A 285 11.92 22.51 -3.70
N LYS A 286 12.65 22.93 -4.74
CA LYS A 286 13.27 24.27 -4.84
C LYS A 286 12.61 25.17 -5.89
N GLY A 287 11.56 24.69 -6.56
CA GLY A 287 10.87 25.43 -7.61
C GLY A 287 9.71 26.28 -7.08
N ASP A 288 8.75 26.53 -7.97
CA ASP A 288 7.56 27.31 -7.66
C ASP A 288 6.73 26.67 -6.53
N TRP A 289 6.23 27.48 -5.60
CA TRP A 289 5.51 27.06 -4.40
C TRP A 289 6.32 26.31 -3.33
N SER A 290 7.64 26.17 -3.50
CA SER A 290 8.54 25.76 -2.42
C SER A 290 8.42 26.64 -1.18
N ASP A 291 8.98 26.16 -0.08
CA ASP A 291 9.02 26.83 1.23
C ASP A 291 9.64 28.22 1.19
N GLU A 292 10.49 28.53 0.20
CA GLU A 292 11.09 29.86 -0.01
C GLU A 292 10.56 30.60 -1.24
N SER A 293 9.60 30.04 -1.96
CA SER A 293 9.04 30.67 -3.17
C SER A 293 8.40 32.03 -2.86
N ALA A 294 8.68 33.01 -3.71
CA ALA A 294 8.06 34.34 -3.64
C ALA A 294 6.59 34.33 -4.09
N LEU A 295 6.13 33.27 -4.79
CA LEU A 295 4.75 33.13 -5.24
C LEU A 295 3.75 33.11 -4.09
N TRP A 296 4.16 32.67 -2.91
CA TRP A 296 3.36 32.77 -1.69
C TRP A 296 2.99 34.21 -1.29
N ASN A 297 3.71 35.22 -1.77
CA ASN A 297 3.34 36.63 -1.52
C ASN A 297 2.12 37.08 -2.35
N THR A 298 1.68 36.27 -3.30
CA THR A 298 0.58 36.56 -4.22
C THR A 298 -0.77 36.02 -3.76
N VAL A 299 -0.80 35.22 -2.68
CA VAL A 299 -2.03 34.60 -2.16
C VAL A 299 -2.60 35.38 -0.97
N SER A 300 -3.84 35.08 -0.60
CA SER A 300 -4.50 35.65 0.57
C SER A 300 -3.80 35.25 1.89
N LYS A 301 -4.02 36.00 2.98
CA LYS A 301 -3.49 35.63 4.30
C LYS A 301 -4.07 34.31 4.80
N GLU A 302 -5.30 34.00 4.40
CA GLU A 302 -5.99 32.75 4.68
C GLU A 302 -5.30 31.58 3.99
N ASP A 303 -5.02 31.70 2.69
CA ASP A 303 -4.32 30.68 1.90
C ASP A 303 -2.86 30.49 2.35
N LEU A 304 -2.21 31.57 2.81
CA LEU A 304 -0.85 31.52 3.33
C LEU A 304 -0.70 30.61 4.56
N LYS A 305 -1.80 30.33 5.28
CA LYS A 305 -1.79 29.36 6.39
C LYS A 305 -1.50 27.93 5.94
N CYS A 306 -1.62 27.63 4.64
CA CYS A 306 -1.24 26.34 4.09
C CYS A 306 0.28 26.14 4.07
N ARG A 307 1.06 27.24 4.06
CA ARG A 307 2.52 27.20 4.03
C ARG A 307 3.07 27.14 5.45
N GLU A 308 3.92 26.15 5.69
CA GLU A 308 4.89 26.16 6.77
C GLU A 308 6.27 26.45 6.15
N LYS A 309 7.19 27.06 6.91
CA LYS A 309 8.57 27.29 6.47
C LYS A 309 9.49 26.47 7.36
N LEU A 310 9.64 25.20 7.06
CA LEU A 310 10.37 24.26 7.91
C LEU A 310 11.07 23.25 7.03
N GLU A 311 12.40 23.16 7.12
CA GLU A 311 13.16 22.09 6.46
C GLU A 311 12.90 20.76 7.21
N ASN A 312 11.77 20.13 6.91
CA ASN A 312 11.30 18.88 7.52
C ASN A 312 11.01 17.79 6.48
N GLY A 313 11.27 18.08 5.20
CA GLY A 313 11.03 17.22 4.04
C GLY A 313 9.67 17.44 3.39
N GLU A 314 8.77 18.24 3.97
CA GLU A 314 7.43 18.51 3.46
C GLU A 314 7.36 19.83 2.70
N PHE A 315 6.92 19.81 1.45
CA PHE A 315 6.86 20.99 0.59
C PHE A 315 5.60 21.00 -0.26
N TRP A 316 5.21 22.20 -0.71
CA TRP A 316 4.17 22.37 -1.71
C TRP A 316 4.75 22.53 -3.12
N MET A 317 3.99 22.07 -4.10
CA MET A 317 4.25 22.34 -5.52
C MET A 317 2.95 22.45 -6.31
N SER A 318 3.02 23.01 -7.51
CA SER A 318 1.85 23.05 -8.40
C SER A 318 1.51 21.65 -8.92
N MET A 319 0.22 21.37 -9.20
CA MET A 319 -0.19 20.10 -9.83
C MET A 319 0.51 19.86 -11.19
N LYS A 320 0.84 20.94 -11.88
CA LYS A 320 1.60 20.90 -13.15
C LYS A 320 3.03 20.44 -12.92
N ASP A 321 3.68 20.88 -11.84
CA ASP A 321 5.03 20.41 -11.51
C ASP A 321 4.99 19.01 -10.93
N PHE A 322 3.96 18.68 -10.14
CA PHE A 322 3.75 17.33 -9.62
C PHE A 322 3.72 16.29 -10.75
N THR A 323 2.85 16.47 -11.75
CA THR A 323 2.72 15.58 -12.92
C THR A 323 3.98 15.50 -13.80
N ARG A 324 4.87 16.49 -13.72
CA ARG A 324 6.14 16.51 -14.47
C ARG A 324 7.30 15.83 -13.76
N ASN A 325 7.30 15.84 -12.42
CA ASN A 325 8.42 15.35 -11.62
C ASN A 325 8.19 13.96 -11.03
N PHE A 326 6.93 13.52 -10.98
CA PHE A 326 6.54 12.21 -10.45
C PHE A 326 6.02 11.31 -11.57
N GLU A 327 6.29 10.01 -11.46
CA GLU A 327 5.91 8.97 -12.41
C GLU A 327 4.50 8.45 -12.11
N SER A 328 4.22 8.19 -10.84
CA SER A 328 2.94 7.61 -10.40
C SER A 328 2.42 8.24 -9.11
N LEU A 329 1.11 8.16 -8.95
CA LEU A 329 0.37 8.45 -7.71
C LEU A 329 -0.32 7.15 -7.27
N ASP A 330 -0.04 6.72 -6.06
CA ASP A 330 -0.70 5.60 -5.37
C ASP A 330 -1.78 6.17 -4.43
N ILE A 331 -3.00 5.65 -4.54
CA ILE A 331 -4.10 5.91 -3.58
C ILE A 331 -4.55 4.58 -2.99
N CYS A 332 -4.54 4.46 -1.67
CA CYS A 332 -5.03 3.30 -0.95
C CYS A 332 -6.17 3.68 -0.01
N CYS A 333 -7.28 2.95 -0.11
CA CYS A 333 -8.53 3.27 0.60
C CYS A 333 -9.27 2.01 1.02
N LEU A 334 -10.15 2.12 2.02
CA LEU A 334 -11.04 1.01 2.38
C LEU A 334 -12.24 0.89 1.41
N CYS A 335 -12.65 2.02 0.82
CA CYS A 335 -13.74 2.09 -0.16
C CYS A 335 -13.40 3.15 -1.24
N PRO A 336 -13.55 2.83 -2.54
CA PRO A 336 -13.23 3.76 -3.62
C PRO A 336 -14.35 4.78 -3.94
N ASP A 337 -15.33 4.98 -3.04
CA ASP A 337 -16.45 5.94 -3.22
C ASP A 337 -16.00 7.38 -3.55
N PHE A 338 -14.79 7.79 -3.15
CA PHE A 338 -14.25 9.11 -3.45
C PHE A 338 -14.03 9.36 -4.95
N LEU A 339 -13.99 8.32 -5.77
CA LEU A 339 -13.89 8.44 -7.22
C LEU A 339 -15.11 9.18 -7.79
N ASP A 340 -16.27 9.01 -7.16
CA ASP A 340 -17.54 9.59 -7.57
C ASP A 340 -17.79 10.96 -6.93
N ARG A 341 -18.43 11.86 -7.68
CA ARG A 341 -18.87 13.17 -7.17
C ARG A 341 -20.19 13.09 -6.39
N SER A 342 -21.02 12.10 -6.70
CA SER A 342 -22.34 11.91 -6.09
C SER A 342 -22.24 11.04 -4.84
N SER A 343 -22.77 11.52 -3.73
CA SER A 343 -22.84 10.76 -2.46
C SER A 343 -23.78 9.55 -2.52
N GLY A 344 -24.46 9.30 -3.65
CA GLY A 344 -25.35 8.15 -3.86
C GLY A 344 -24.68 6.94 -4.52
N CYS A 345 -23.47 7.07 -5.07
CA CYS A 345 -22.76 5.96 -5.69
C CYS A 345 -21.88 5.27 -4.63
N HIS A 346 -22.17 3.99 -4.37
CA HIS A 346 -21.38 3.16 -3.47
C HIS A 346 -20.79 1.98 -4.22
N TRP A 347 -19.50 1.78 -4.05
CA TRP A 347 -18.80 0.64 -4.63
C TRP A 347 -19.04 -0.60 -3.77
N LYS A 348 -19.62 -1.63 -4.40
CA LYS A 348 -19.71 -2.96 -3.81
C LYS A 348 -18.44 -3.72 -4.15
N SER A 349 -17.89 -4.43 -3.18
CA SER A 349 -16.70 -5.25 -3.37
C SER A 349 -17.00 -6.73 -3.23
N GLN A 350 -16.25 -7.54 -3.98
CA GLN A 350 -16.18 -8.98 -3.81
C GLN A 350 -14.72 -9.42 -3.79
N LEU A 351 -14.39 -10.26 -2.82
CA LEU A 351 -13.07 -10.87 -2.67
C LEU A 351 -13.16 -12.36 -2.99
N ASN A 352 -12.33 -12.82 -3.92
CA ASN A 352 -12.23 -14.23 -4.30
C ASN A 352 -10.81 -14.72 -4.15
N PHE A 353 -10.64 -15.91 -3.59
CA PHE A 353 -9.36 -16.58 -3.44
C PHE A 353 -9.25 -17.72 -4.45
N GLY A 354 -8.08 -17.91 -5.03
CA GLY A 354 -7.85 -19.00 -5.97
C GLY A 354 -6.39 -19.33 -6.15
N GLN A 355 -6.12 -20.31 -7.03
CA GLN A 355 -4.77 -20.78 -7.33
C GLN A 355 -4.61 -21.12 -8.82
N TRP A 356 -3.46 -20.76 -9.36
CA TRP A 356 -2.92 -21.39 -10.57
C TRP A 356 -2.11 -22.61 -10.13
N ILE A 357 -2.45 -23.78 -10.66
CA ILE A 357 -1.80 -25.04 -10.33
C ILE A 357 -1.28 -25.66 -11.64
N ALA A 358 0.02 -25.97 -11.66
CA ALA A 358 0.68 -26.57 -12.82
C ALA A 358 -0.08 -27.80 -13.35
N GLY A 359 -0.27 -27.87 -14.67
CA GLY A 359 -0.96 -28.98 -15.34
C GLY A 359 -2.49 -28.99 -15.20
N THR A 360 -3.07 -28.16 -14.32
CA THR A 360 -4.52 -28.10 -14.10
C THR A 360 -5.07 -26.72 -14.45
N THR A 361 -4.85 -25.70 -13.62
CA THR A 361 -5.42 -24.34 -13.79
C THR A 361 -4.40 -23.28 -14.23
N ALA A 362 -3.11 -23.59 -14.27
CA ALA A 362 -2.07 -22.68 -14.75
C ALA A 362 -2.00 -22.69 -16.30
N GLY A 363 -2.92 -21.99 -16.95
CA GLY A 363 -3.16 -22.04 -18.39
C GLY A 363 -2.27 -21.14 -19.24
N GLY A 364 -1.61 -20.14 -18.66
CA GLY A 364 -0.82 -19.12 -19.39
C GLY A 364 -1.70 -18.06 -20.05
N SER A 365 -1.08 -17.14 -20.81
CA SER A 365 -1.77 -16.08 -21.54
C SER A 365 -2.53 -16.60 -22.78
N MET A 366 -3.19 -15.71 -23.52
CA MET A 366 -3.81 -16.07 -24.81
C MET A 366 -2.78 -16.52 -25.88
N ASP A 367 -1.48 -16.32 -25.67
CA ASP A 367 -0.44 -16.91 -26.54
C ASP A 367 -0.37 -18.43 -26.39
N ASN A 368 -0.98 -18.99 -25.34
CA ASN A 368 -1.04 -20.41 -25.03
C ASN A 368 -2.48 -20.97 -25.15
N MET A 369 -3.11 -20.77 -26.31
CA MET A 369 -4.51 -21.13 -26.57
C MET A 369 -4.91 -22.57 -26.19
N GLU A 370 -3.99 -23.53 -26.30
CA GLU A 370 -4.25 -24.94 -25.93
C GLU A 370 -4.59 -25.12 -24.44
N THR A 371 -4.05 -24.24 -23.58
CA THR A 371 -4.17 -24.30 -22.12
C THR A 371 -4.86 -23.09 -21.52
N PHE A 372 -5.01 -21.97 -22.24
CA PHE A 372 -5.60 -20.72 -21.75
C PHE A 372 -6.97 -20.90 -21.10
N TRP A 373 -7.84 -21.70 -21.71
CA TRP A 373 -9.20 -21.97 -21.22
C TRP A 373 -9.25 -22.66 -19.86
N LYS A 374 -8.12 -23.21 -19.38
CA LYS A 374 -8.02 -23.86 -18.06
C LYS A 374 -7.82 -22.87 -16.92
N ASN A 375 -7.45 -21.63 -17.22
CA ASN A 375 -7.28 -20.59 -16.21
C ASN A 375 -8.57 -20.39 -15.39
N PRO A 376 -8.45 -19.95 -14.11
CA PRO A 376 -9.61 -19.55 -13.31
C PRO A 376 -10.42 -18.45 -13.99
N GLN A 377 -11.74 -18.58 -13.95
CA GLN A 377 -12.67 -17.69 -14.63
C GLN A 377 -13.78 -17.26 -13.67
N PHE A 378 -14.09 -15.96 -13.66
CA PHE A 378 -15.04 -15.34 -12.74
C PHE A 378 -16.12 -14.62 -13.53
N ARG A 379 -17.39 -14.88 -13.21
CA ARG A 379 -18.51 -14.25 -13.89
C ARG A 379 -18.91 -12.97 -13.18
N VAL A 380 -19.14 -11.93 -13.98
CA VAL A 380 -19.64 -10.64 -13.51
C VAL A 380 -20.85 -10.26 -14.35
N ARG A 381 -22.02 -10.10 -13.73
CA ARG A 381 -23.21 -9.56 -14.40
C ARG A 381 -23.46 -8.13 -13.92
N ILE A 382 -23.54 -7.20 -14.86
CA ILE A 382 -23.92 -5.80 -14.63
C ILE A 382 -25.36 -5.64 -15.13
N GLU A 383 -26.30 -5.33 -14.23
CA GLU A 383 -27.73 -5.30 -14.57
C GLU A 383 -28.17 -3.96 -15.19
N GLU A 384 -28.18 -2.88 -14.42
CA GLU A 384 -28.58 -1.54 -14.89
C GLU A 384 -27.62 -0.47 -14.37
N LEU A 385 -27.36 0.53 -15.21
CA LEU A 385 -26.61 1.72 -14.85
C LEU A 385 -27.56 2.70 -14.17
N SER A 386 -27.38 2.93 -12.86
CA SER A 386 -28.10 4.00 -12.14
C SER A 386 -27.84 5.34 -12.82
N GLU A 387 -28.89 6.16 -13.01
CA GLU A 387 -28.76 7.47 -13.64
C GLU A 387 -27.77 8.37 -12.90
N ASP A 388 -27.68 8.23 -11.57
CA ASP A 388 -26.75 8.96 -10.70
C ASP A 388 -25.28 8.56 -10.87
N CYS A 389 -25.00 7.38 -11.44
CA CYS A 389 -23.63 6.88 -11.66
C CYS A 389 -23.26 6.80 -13.16
N ARG A 390 -24.07 7.39 -14.05
CA ARG A 390 -23.69 7.57 -15.45
C ARG A 390 -22.64 8.68 -15.58
N PRO A 391 -21.55 8.48 -16.33
CA PRO A 391 -20.57 9.53 -16.53
C PRO A 391 -21.22 10.77 -17.13
N THR A 392 -20.91 11.94 -16.56
CA THR A 392 -21.00 13.17 -17.32
C THR A 392 -19.90 13.13 -18.38
N HIS A 393 -20.11 13.75 -19.55
CA HIS A 393 -19.19 13.71 -20.69
C HIS A 393 -17.75 14.21 -20.41
N GLU A 394 -17.44 14.63 -19.18
CA GLU A 394 -16.21 15.30 -18.80
C GLU A 394 -15.33 14.51 -17.80
N GLU A 395 -15.82 13.48 -17.08
CA GLU A 395 -15.04 12.76 -16.03
C GLU A 395 -15.44 11.29 -15.77
N GLY A 396 -14.43 10.43 -15.51
CA GLY A 396 -14.52 9.16 -14.75
C GLY A 396 -15.65 8.20 -15.11
N ALA A 397 -15.64 7.66 -16.33
CA ALA A 397 -16.67 6.76 -16.81
C ALA A 397 -16.64 5.38 -16.16
N GLU A 398 -15.51 4.93 -15.64
CA GLU A 398 -15.32 3.54 -15.23
C GLU A 398 -16.27 3.13 -14.10
N ASN A 399 -16.84 1.93 -14.22
CA ASN A 399 -17.83 1.39 -13.31
C ASN A 399 -17.42 0.04 -12.70
N ILE A 400 -16.23 -0.44 -13.05
CA ILE A 400 -15.63 -1.64 -12.50
C ILE A 400 -14.12 -1.43 -12.25
N LEU A 401 -13.65 -1.86 -11.09
CA LEU A 401 -12.24 -2.00 -10.77
C LEU A 401 -11.94 -3.47 -10.52
N VAL A 402 -10.93 -4.00 -11.20
CA VAL A 402 -10.46 -5.38 -11.02
C VAL A 402 -9.02 -5.32 -10.52
N SER A 403 -8.77 -5.88 -9.34
CA SER A 403 -7.43 -6.01 -8.76
C SER A 403 -7.09 -7.50 -8.61
N LEU A 404 -5.93 -7.89 -9.14
CA LEU A 404 -5.39 -9.24 -9.08
C LEU A 404 -4.06 -9.21 -8.33
N MET A 405 -4.04 -9.81 -7.15
CA MET A 405 -2.84 -9.94 -6.32
C MET A 405 -2.35 -11.38 -6.31
N GLN A 406 -1.06 -11.58 -6.57
CA GLN A 406 -0.42 -12.89 -6.44
C GLN A 406 0.23 -13.05 -5.06
N ASN A 407 0.22 -14.28 -4.56
CA ASN A 407 0.87 -14.68 -3.32
C ASN A 407 1.68 -15.96 -3.54
N HIS A 408 2.90 -15.96 -3.04
CA HIS A 408 3.81 -17.09 -3.07
C HIS A 408 3.96 -17.70 -1.67
N GLU A 409 4.20 -19.01 -1.61
CA GLU A 409 4.38 -19.73 -0.34
C GLU A 409 5.65 -19.33 0.42
N LYS A 410 6.62 -18.71 -0.26
CA LYS A 410 7.89 -18.31 0.36
C LYS A 410 7.68 -17.13 1.29
N ARG A 411 8.25 -17.22 2.49
CA ARG A 411 8.21 -16.16 3.50
C ARG A 411 9.03 -14.93 3.09
N ASN A 412 10.24 -15.12 2.57
CA ASN A 412 11.18 -14.01 2.36
C ASN A 412 10.85 -13.23 1.10
N ARG A 413 10.63 -11.92 1.22
CA ARG A 413 10.20 -11.02 0.15
C ARG A 413 11.18 -11.00 -1.03
N SER A 414 12.49 -10.89 -0.79
CA SER A 414 13.51 -10.91 -1.86
C SER A 414 13.61 -12.25 -2.58
N SER A 415 13.09 -13.33 -1.98
CA SER A 415 13.08 -14.67 -2.57
C SER A 415 11.79 -14.99 -3.35
N GLN A 416 10.78 -14.12 -3.24
CA GLN A 416 9.54 -14.20 -4.01
C GLN A 416 9.82 -13.68 -5.42
N ASN A 417 9.71 -14.58 -6.39
CA ASN A 417 9.71 -14.19 -7.79
C ASN A 417 8.25 -14.03 -8.20
N ASN A 418 7.81 -12.78 -8.28
CA ASN A 418 6.53 -12.45 -8.91
C ASN A 418 6.51 -13.04 -10.33
N PHE A 419 5.36 -13.57 -10.73
CA PHE A 419 5.09 -13.89 -12.11
C PHE A 419 4.60 -12.64 -12.84
N MET A 420 4.77 -12.63 -14.15
CA MET A 420 4.06 -11.69 -15.02
C MET A 420 2.57 -12.06 -14.94
N ILE A 421 1.76 -11.28 -14.22
CA ILE A 421 0.32 -11.54 -14.05
C ILE A 421 -0.52 -10.52 -14.79
N GLY A 422 -1.67 -10.97 -15.29
CA GLY A 422 -2.62 -10.14 -16.01
C GLY A 422 -3.98 -10.82 -16.07
N PHE A 423 -4.94 -10.17 -16.70
CA PHE A 423 -6.27 -10.74 -16.88
C PHE A 423 -6.95 -10.19 -18.13
N TYR A 424 -7.94 -10.94 -18.59
CA TYR A 424 -8.75 -10.62 -19.76
C TYR A 424 -10.22 -10.59 -19.38
N VAL A 425 -10.97 -9.65 -19.94
CA VAL A 425 -12.41 -9.52 -19.76
C VAL A 425 -13.09 -9.85 -21.09
N PHE A 426 -13.99 -10.82 -21.11
CA PHE A 426 -14.77 -11.21 -22.29
C PHE A 426 -16.25 -10.92 -22.07
N LYS A 427 -16.95 -10.46 -23.11
CA LYS A 427 -18.41 -10.29 -23.08
C LYS A 427 -19.11 -11.59 -23.51
N SER A 428 -19.90 -12.16 -22.61
CA SER A 428 -20.84 -13.29 -22.81
C SER A 428 -20.26 -14.54 -23.51
N GLY A 429 -20.26 -15.70 -22.84
CA GLY A 429 -19.70 -16.94 -23.40
C GLY A 429 -20.03 -18.24 -22.69
N LYS A 430 -19.84 -19.37 -23.39
CA LYS A 430 -19.74 -20.71 -22.79
C LYS A 430 -18.27 -21.07 -22.59
N PHE A 431 -17.94 -21.70 -21.46
CA PHE A 431 -16.58 -21.96 -20.95
C PHE A 431 -15.72 -22.97 -21.74
N SER A 432 -16.01 -23.26 -23.01
CA SER A 432 -15.26 -24.26 -23.79
C SER A 432 -13.98 -23.67 -24.38
N ALA A 433 -12.97 -24.50 -24.63
CA ALA A 433 -11.78 -24.09 -25.39
C ALA A 433 -12.14 -23.40 -26.72
N GLU A 434 -13.18 -23.90 -27.40
CA GLU A 434 -13.71 -23.33 -28.64
C GLU A 434 -14.17 -21.87 -28.51
N PHE A 435 -14.64 -21.43 -27.34
CA PHE A 435 -15.08 -20.06 -27.14
C PHE A 435 -13.94 -19.07 -27.34
N PHE A 436 -12.75 -19.39 -26.82
CA PHE A 436 -11.61 -18.48 -26.86
C PHE A 436 -10.94 -18.40 -28.24
N ASN A 437 -11.19 -19.37 -29.13
CA ASN A 437 -10.61 -19.37 -30.47
C ASN A 437 -11.10 -18.19 -31.33
N ASP A 438 -12.38 -17.81 -31.17
CA ASP A 438 -13.03 -16.81 -32.02
C ASP A 438 -13.36 -15.50 -31.27
N LYS A 439 -13.24 -15.49 -29.94
CA LYS A 439 -13.64 -14.37 -29.10
C LYS A 439 -12.45 -13.54 -28.67
N ARG A 440 -12.57 -12.24 -28.88
CA ARG A 440 -11.59 -11.25 -28.41
C ARG A 440 -12.01 -10.70 -27.05
N PRO A 441 -11.05 -10.40 -26.16
CA PRO A 441 -11.36 -9.66 -24.95
C PRO A 441 -11.93 -8.29 -25.30
N VAL A 442 -12.89 -7.83 -24.52
CA VAL A 442 -13.40 -6.46 -24.59
C VAL A 442 -12.51 -5.49 -23.82
N GLU A 443 -11.86 -5.98 -22.76
CA GLU A 443 -10.89 -5.25 -21.95
C GLU A 443 -9.79 -6.20 -21.47
N MET A 444 -8.62 -5.67 -21.12
CA MET A 444 -7.53 -6.45 -20.56
C MET A 444 -6.59 -5.61 -19.70
N LYS A 445 -5.91 -6.26 -18.75
CA LYS A 445 -4.74 -5.70 -18.08
C LYS A 445 -3.48 -6.38 -18.61
N SER A 446 -2.56 -5.57 -19.13
CA SER A 446 -1.24 -6.02 -19.57
C SER A 446 -0.48 -6.71 -18.43
N PHE A 447 0.32 -7.72 -18.81
CA PHE A 447 1.07 -8.49 -17.84
C PHE A 447 2.20 -7.66 -17.24
N GLN A 448 2.26 -7.62 -15.90
CA GLN A 448 3.30 -6.89 -15.18
C GLN A 448 3.92 -7.79 -14.10
N ASN A 449 5.21 -7.57 -13.83
CA ASN A 449 5.96 -8.30 -12.81
C ASN A 449 5.77 -7.63 -11.43
N LEU A 450 4.53 -7.55 -10.97
CA LEU A 450 4.16 -6.86 -9.73
C LEU A 450 3.39 -7.79 -8.79
N ARG A 451 3.41 -7.49 -7.49
CA ARG A 451 2.64 -8.24 -6.48
C ARG A 451 1.14 -8.16 -6.75
N GLU A 452 0.70 -7.03 -7.27
CA GLU A 452 -0.68 -6.73 -7.64
C GLU A 452 -0.71 -6.00 -8.97
N VAL A 453 -1.70 -6.32 -9.82
CA VAL A 453 -2.05 -5.55 -11.00
C VAL A 453 -3.51 -5.17 -10.92
N MET A 454 -3.84 -3.93 -11.28
CA MET A 454 -5.21 -3.46 -11.33
C MET A 454 -5.60 -2.89 -12.69
N GLY A 455 -6.89 -2.96 -13.00
CA GLY A 455 -7.51 -2.36 -14.19
C GLY A 455 -8.81 -1.67 -13.83
N PHE A 456 -9.01 -0.47 -14.39
CA PHE A 456 -10.22 0.33 -14.21
C PHE A 456 -10.92 0.46 -15.56
N PHE A 457 -12.16 0.00 -15.64
CA PHE A 457 -12.85 -0.16 -16.92
C PHE A 457 -14.27 0.38 -16.88
N TRP A 458 -14.76 0.76 -18.05
CA TRP A 458 -16.19 0.90 -18.31
C TRP A 458 -16.73 -0.34 -18.99
N LEU A 459 -17.75 -0.95 -18.38
CA LEU A 459 -18.48 -2.07 -18.97
C LEU A 459 -19.97 -1.74 -19.06
N GLU A 460 -20.52 -1.83 -20.27
CA GLU A 460 -21.97 -1.73 -20.50
C GLU A 460 -22.74 -2.83 -19.75
N PRO A 461 -24.03 -2.64 -19.43
CA PRO A 461 -24.89 -3.70 -18.93
C PRO A 461 -24.78 -4.99 -19.74
N GLY A 462 -24.62 -6.11 -19.03
CA GLY A 462 -24.41 -7.42 -19.62
C GLY A 462 -23.62 -8.35 -18.74
N GLU A 463 -23.28 -9.51 -19.32
CA GLU A 463 -22.51 -10.55 -18.64
C GLU A 463 -21.09 -10.62 -19.17
N TYR A 464 -20.15 -10.69 -18.24
CA TYR A 464 -18.73 -10.71 -18.49
C TYR A 464 -18.06 -11.89 -17.79
N LEU A 465 -16.93 -12.29 -18.37
CA LEU A 465 -16.07 -13.34 -17.87
C LEU A 465 -14.67 -12.75 -17.70
N ILE A 466 -14.17 -12.75 -16.47
CA ILE A 466 -12.80 -12.34 -16.14
C ILE A 466 -11.95 -13.59 -16.06
N VAL A 467 -10.93 -13.71 -16.91
CA VAL A 467 -9.99 -14.82 -16.92
C VAL A 467 -8.66 -14.33 -16.36
N LEU A 468 -8.24 -14.91 -15.24
CA LEU A 468 -7.01 -14.54 -14.54
C LEU A 468 -5.88 -15.48 -14.93
N CYS A 469 -4.73 -14.94 -15.29
CA CYS A 469 -3.63 -15.78 -15.76
C CYS A 469 -2.26 -15.18 -15.43
N THR A 470 -1.29 -16.07 -15.27
CA THR A 470 0.11 -15.76 -15.47
C THR A 470 0.42 -15.71 -16.97
N GLU A 471 1.49 -15.02 -17.36
CA GLU A 471 1.94 -14.94 -18.76
C GLU A 471 2.28 -16.32 -19.30
N LYS A 472 3.02 -17.13 -18.53
CA LYS A 472 3.47 -18.46 -18.94
C LYS A 472 2.61 -19.56 -18.31
N PRO A 473 2.37 -20.66 -19.03
CA PRO A 473 1.62 -21.80 -18.50
C PRO A 473 2.47 -22.57 -17.47
N GLY A 474 1.81 -23.28 -16.56
CA GLY A 474 2.48 -24.11 -15.56
C GLY A 474 3.03 -23.36 -14.33
N GLU A 475 2.91 -22.04 -14.27
CA GLU A 475 3.31 -21.24 -13.11
C GLU A 475 2.31 -21.44 -11.96
N THR A 476 2.80 -21.89 -10.80
CA THR A 476 1.97 -22.21 -9.64
C THR A 476 2.04 -21.10 -8.60
N ALA A 477 0.90 -20.49 -8.29
CA ALA A 477 0.77 -19.46 -7.25
C ALA A 477 -0.67 -19.40 -6.72
N SER A 478 -0.82 -18.85 -5.52
CA SER A 478 -2.14 -18.44 -5.03
C SER A 478 -2.41 -17.00 -5.46
N PHE A 479 -3.68 -16.62 -5.58
CA PHE A 479 -4.06 -15.26 -5.90
C PHE A 479 -5.30 -14.82 -5.13
N ILE A 480 -5.48 -13.51 -5.09
CA ILE A 480 -6.66 -12.82 -4.60
C ILE A 480 -7.18 -11.95 -5.73
N LEU A 481 -8.45 -12.13 -6.06
CA LEU A 481 -9.19 -11.28 -6.98
C LEU A 481 -10.14 -10.40 -6.19
N SER A 482 -9.97 -9.09 -6.32
CA SER A 482 -10.90 -8.10 -5.79
C SER A 482 -11.63 -7.43 -6.94
N ILE A 483 -12.96 -7.47 -6.94
CA ILE A 483 -13.78 -6.79 -7.94
C ILE A 483 -14.63 -5.76 -7.22
N PHE A 484 -14.55 -4.51 -7.66
CA PHE A 484 -15.38 -3.41 -7.18
C PHE A 484 -16.29 -2.95 -8.31
N SER A 485 -17.57 -2.73 -8.02
CA SER A 485 -18.50 -2.16 -8.99
C SER A 485 -19.47 -1.17 -8.36
N LYS A 486 -19.83 -0.13 -9.12
CA LYS A 486 -20.84 0.88 -8.75
C LYS A 486 -22.28 0.36 -8.78
N HIS A 487 -22.52 -0.80 -9.40
CA HIS A 487 -23.87 -1.25 -9.77
C HIS A 487 -24.29 -2.53 -9.03
N GLU A 488 -25.58 -2.85 -9.13
CA GLU A 488 -26.09 -4.16 -8.73
C GLU A 488 -25.40 -5.22 -9.60
N THR A 489 -24.45 -5.90 -8.97
CA THR A 489 -23.55 -6.83 -9.64
C THR A 489 -23.69 -8.18 -8.98
N HIS A 490 -24.04 -9.18 -9.78
CA HIS A 490 -24.06 -10.56 -9.33
C HIS A 490 -22.78 -11.24 -9.74
N PHE A 491 -22.11 -11.80 -8.76
CA PHE A 491 -20.89 -12.57 -8.93
C PHE A 491 -21.25 -14.06 -8.75
N GLU A 492 -20.91 -14.88 -9.75
CA GLU A 492 -21.20 -16.32 -9.77
C GLU A 492 -19.94 -17.15 -9.98
#